data_AF-A0A497HHL5-F1
#
_entry.id   AF-A0A497HHL5-F1
#
_cell.length_a   1.000
_cell.length_b   1.000
_cell.length_c   1.000
_cell.angle_alpha   90.00
_cell.angle_beta   90.00
_cell.angle_gamma   90.00
#
_symmetry.space_group_name_H-M   'P 1'
#
loop_
_entity.id
_entity.type
_entity.pdbx_description
1 polymer ?
#
loop_
_entity_poly.entity_id
_entity_poly.type
_entity_poly.pdbx_seq_one_letter_code
_entity_poly.pdbx_strand_id
1 'polypeptide(L)'
;VDVPPIDKLNRDQKRIYDLIVRRFLATLTKDSIVEFRKGILEINGERFVAEGKITIEKNWKEIYPVREDEREIPKLKVGEGVEVVAIRLVRKETKPPKRFSQGTLITEMEKLGLGTKSTRHEIIKKLYSRKYVIGPSLVPTESAFAVIDAIKSYDISKPDMTAHLEREMDKIAEGVKDRDEVVEESRKMLADVLKSLRMEEDNIRKSLREAVKTQASIGKCPKCGKDLVIRYSSNKKRFVGCTGYPRCKVTYPLPQKGYIEKTGKVCKCGAPIVKVNGKEICINPDCKG
;
A
#
# COMPACT_ATOMS: atom_id res chain seq x y z
N VAL A 1 -18.42 12.56 31.37
CA VAL A 1 -17.72 12.28 30.10
C VAL A 1 -18.75 12.41 29.00
N ASP A 2 -18.69 13.47 28.21
CA ASP A 2 -19.71 13.78 27.22
C ASP A 2 -19.67 12.78 26.07
N VAL A 3 -20.75 12.01 25.92
CA VAL A 3 -20.98 11.19 24.73
C VAL A 3 -21.35 12.16 23.60
N PRO A 4 -20.64 12.14 22.46
CA PRO A 4 -20.96 13.04 21.37
C PRO A 4 -22.38 12.77 20.87
N PRO A 5 -23.20 13.81 20.61
CA PRO A 5 -24.54 13.66 20.07
C PRO A 5 -24.48 12.95 18.71
N ILE A 6 -24.92 11.69 18.67
CA ILE A 6 -24.78 10.80 17.51
C ILE A 6 -25.47 11.40 16.27
N ASP A 7 -26.58 12.09 16.48
CA ASP A 7 -27.34 12.83 15.47
C ASP A 7 -26.51 13.91 14.76
N LYS A 8 -25.51 14.51 15.42
CA LYS A 8 -24.63 15.54 14.85
C LYS A 8 -23.40 14.99 14.13
N LEU A 9 -23.15 13.68 14.19
CA LEU A 9 -22.00 13.07 13.53
C LEU A 9 -22.29 12.79 12.05
N ASN A 10 -21.34 13.14 11.19
CA ASN A 10 -21.39 12.76 9.78
C ASN A 10 -21.15 11.25 9.61
N ARG A 11 -21.33 10.73 8.38
CA ARG A 11 -21.21 9.29 8.09
C ARG A 11 -19.88 8.67 8.53
N ASP A 12 -18.76 9.36 8.29
CA ASP A 12 -17.42 8.83 8.59
C ASP A 12 -17.12 8.93 10.09
N GLN A 13 -17.55 10.02 10.74
CA GLN A 13 -17.47 10.16 12.19
C GLN A 13 -18.29 9.08 12.91
N LYS A 14 -19.52 8.80 12.45
CA LYS A 14 -20.35 7.71 12.99
C LYS A 14 -19.66 6.36 12.89
N ARG A 15 -19.01 6.08 11.76
CA ARG A 15 -18.26 4.83 11.54
C ARG A 15 -17.06 4.70 12.47
N ILE A 16 -16.28 5.76 12.64
CA ILE A 16 -15.14 5.75 13.55
C ILE A 16 -15.61 5.60 15.00
N TYR A 17 -16.66 6.31 15.39
CA TYR A 17 -17.26 6.21 16.72
C TYR A 17 -17.76 4.79 17.00
N ASP A 18 -18.55 4.20 16.12
CA ASP A 18 -19.05 2.82 16.25
C ASP A 18 -17.89 1.81 16.33
N LEU A 19 -16.85 1.97 15.52
CA LEU A 19 -15.65 1.12 15.57
C LEU A 19 -14.97 1.20 16.94
N ILE A 20 -14.76 2.39 17.47
CA ILE A 20 -14.11 2.62 18.78
C ILE A 20 -14.97 2.02 19.91
N VAL A 21 -16.27 2.34 19.93
CA VAL A 21 -17.19 1.89 20.98
C VAL A 21 -17.30 0.38 20.99
N ARG A 22 -17.52 -0.26 19.82
CA ARG A 22 -17.58 -1.73 19.74
C ARG A 22 -16.27 -2.37 20.17
N ARG A 23 -15.14 -1.80 19.75
CA ARG A 23 -13.82 -2.32 20.13
C ARG A 23 -13.60 -2.24 21.64
N PHE A 24 -13.96 -1.11 22.25
CA PHE A 24 -13.86 -0.90 23.70
C PHE A 24 -14.82 -1.81 24.48
N LEU A 25 -16.09 -1.89 24.09
CA LEU A 25 -17.05 -2.76 24.78
C LEU A 25 -16.66 -4.24 24.67
N ALA A 26 -16.09 -4.67 23.53
CA ALA A 26 -15.58 -6.02 23.38
C ALA A 26 -14.48 -6.35 24.41
N THR A 27 -13.63 -5.40 24.82
CA THR A 27 -12.59 -5.65 25.85
C THR A 27 -13.16 -5.81 27.26
N LEU A 28 -14.44 -5.51 27.47
CA LEU A 28 -15.13 -5.66 28.75
C LEU A 28 -15.98 -6.95 28.81
N THR A 29 -15.90 -7.80 27.79
CA THR A 29 -16.66 -9.05 27.70
C THR A 29 -15.76 -10.27 27.75
N LYS A 30 -16.37 -11.45 27.88
CA LYS A 30 -15.65 -12.74 27.89
C LYS A 30 -15.03 -13.05 26.54
N ASP A 31 -13.98 -13.87 26.56
CA ASP A 31 -13.40 -14.47 25.37
C ASP A 31 -14.41 -15.38 24.65
N SER A 32 -14.36 -15.41 23.32
CA SER A 32 -15.17 -16.33 22.53
C SER A 32 -14.69 -17.77 22.73
N ILE A 33 -15.60 -18.71 22.92
CA ILE A 33 -15.26 -20.14 23.01
C ILE A 33 -15.38 -20.75 21.62
N VAL A 34 -14.30 -21.36 21.16
CA VAL A 34 -14.23 -22.01 19.84
C VAL A 34 -13.80 -23.46 20.02
N GLU A 35 -14.44 -24.36 19.28
CA GLU A 35 -14.02 -25.75 19.20
C GLU A 35 -13.21 -25.93 17.91
N PHE A 36 -11.95 -26.35 18.07
CA PHE A 36 -11.08 -26.72 16.95
C PHE A 36 -10.99 -28.23 16.86
N ARG A 37 -11.23 -28.76 15.66
CA ARG A 37 -11.11 -30.19 15.36
C ARG A 37 -10.02 -30.40 14.32
N LYS A 38 -9.19 -31.42 14.55
CA LYS A 38 -8.15 -31.85 13.61
C LYS A 38 -8.23 -33.37 13.46
N GLY A 39 -8.46 -33.81 12.23
CA GLY A 39 -8.40 -35.22 11.83
C GLY A 39 -7.15 -35.48 11.00
N ILE A 40 -6.45 -36.57 11.30
CA ILE A 40 -5.37 -37.09 10.47
C ILE A 40 -5.92 -38.34 9.80
N LEU A 41 -5.94 -38.33 8.47
CA LEU A 41 -6.46 -39.41 7.64
C LEU A 41 -5.28 -40.08 6.94
N GLU A 42 -5.18 -41.40 7.07
CA GLU A 42 -4.20 -42.19 6.35
C GLU A 42 -4.89 -42.83 5.14
N ILE A 43 -4.45 -42.45 3.94
CA ILE A 43 -5.02 -42.92 2.68
C ILE A 43 -3.87 -43.50 1.87
N ASN A 44 -3.87 -44.82 1.69
CA ASN A 44 -2.85 -45.54 0.92
C ASN A 44 -1.40 -45.22 1.37
N GLY A 45 -1.16 -45.16 2.69
CA GLY A 45 0.14 -44.85 3.29
C GLY A 45 0.52 -43.36 3.33
N GLU A 46 -0.30 -42.48 2.75
CA GLU A 46 -0.08 -41.03 2.77
C GLU A 46 -0.95 -40.34 3.83
N ARG A 47 -0.41 -39.28 4.45
CA ARG A 47 -1.09 -38.52 5.51
C ARG A 47 -1.78 -37.27 4.98
N PHE A 48 -3.09 -37.20 5.20
CA PHE A 48 -3.92 -36.03 4.91
C PHE A 48 -4.42 -35.41 6.22
N VAL A 49 -4.55 -34.08 6.22
CA VAL A 49 -4.99 -33.32 7.39
C VAL A 49 -6.30 -32.61 7.07
N ALA A 50 -7.32 -32.86 7.90
CA ALA A 50 -8.57 -32.12 7.90
C ALA A 50 -8.64 -31.24 9.16
N GLU A 51 -8.79 -29.93 8.98
CA GLU A 51 -8.89 -28.95 10.08
C GLU A 51 -10.17 -28.12 9.95
N GLY A 52 -10.77 -27.84 11.11
CA GLY A 52 -12.06 -27.19 11.21
C GLY A 52 -12.22 -26.51 12.55
N LYS A 53 -13.04 -25.46 12.55
CA LYS A 53 -13.28 -24.58 13.68
C LYS A 53 -14.74 -24.16 13.65
N ILE A 54 -15.42 -24.32 14.77
CA ILE A 54 -16.77 -23.82 15.01
C ILE A 54 -16.77 -22.93 16.25
N THR A 55 -17.52 -21.84 16.23
CA THR A 55 -17.70 -21.01 17.43
C THR A 55 -18.82 -21.58 18.29
N ILE A 56 -18.50 -21.94 19.54
CA ILE A 56 -19.46 -22.47 20.52
C ILE A 56 -20.15 -21.31 21.23
N GLU A 57 -19.36 -20.33 21.69
CA GLU A 57 -19.86 -19.10 22.30
C GLU A 57 -19.21 -17.90 21.64
N LYS A 58 -20.04 -16.98 21.13
CA LYS A 58 -19.54 -15.79 20.42
C LYS A 58 -18.92 -14.76 21.37
N ASN A 59 -19.55 -14.53 22.53
CA ASN A 59 -19.13 -13.54 23.54
C ASN A 59 -18.75 -12.20 22.88
N TRP A 60 -17.52 -11.71 23.03
CA TRP A 60 -17.07 -10.43 22.44
C TRP A 60 -17.35 -10.30 20.93
N LYS A 61 -17.42 -11.42 20.19
CA LYS A 61 -17.69 -11.42 18.74
C LYS A 61 -19.11 -10.97 18.38
N GLU A 62 -20.07 -10.97 19.31
CA GLU A 62 -21.38 -10.38 19.05
C GLU A 62 -21.32 -8.86 18.95
N ILE A 63 -20.45 -8.24 19.75
CA ILE A 63 -20.27 -6.78 19.81
C ILE A 63 -19.35 -6.29 18.70
N TYR A 64 -18.27 -7.02 18.43
CA TYR A 64 -17.28 -6.72 17.40
C TYR A 64 -17.19 -7.88 16.39
N PRO A 65 -18.13 -7.98 15.43
CA PRO A 65 -18.16 -9.08 14.48
C PRO A 65 -16.93 -9.08 13.58
N VAL A 66 -16.24 -10.23 13.55
CA VAL A 66 -15.11 -10.47 12.65
C VAL A 66 -15.52 -11.53 11.66
N ARG A 67 -15.14 -11.36 10.39
CA ARG A 67 -15.37 -12.37 9.37
C ARG A 67 -14.34 -13.49 9.56
N GLU A 68 -14.80 -14.66 9.94
CA GLU A 68 -13.99 -15.87 10.05
C GLU A 68 -14.53 -16.94 9.10
N ASP A 69 -13.63 -17.76 8.55
CA ASP A 69 -14.00 -18.96 7.81
C ASP A 69 -14.24 -20.09 8.81
N GLU A 70 -15.50 -20.28 9.22
CA GLU A 70 -15.87 -21.45 10.01
C GLU A 70 -16.02 -22.67 9.09
N ARG A 71 -15.45 -23.79 9.53
CA ARG A 71 -15.54 -25.06 8.83
C ARG A 71 -15.81 -26.13 9.85
N GLU A 72 -16.98 -26.73 9.76
CA GLU A 72 -17.30 -27.88 10.56
C GLU A 72 -16.66 -29.14 9.94
N ILE A 73 -16.07 -29.97 10.80
CA ILE A 73 -15.67 -31.33 10.42
C ILE A 73 -16.57 -32.29 11.20
N PRO A 74 -17.09 -33.35 10.56
CA PRO A 74 -17.77 -34.42 11.26
C PRO A 74 -16.90 -34.98 12.40
N LYS A 75 -17.55 -35.51 13.44
CA LYS A 75 -16.83 -36.21 14.50
C LYS A 75 -16.25 -37.50 13.92
N LEU A 76 -14.93 -37.66 14.03
CA LEU A 76 -14.21 -38.84 13.57
C LEU A 76 -13.73 -39.64 14.79
N LYS A 77 -13.78 -40.97 14.72
CA LYS A 77 -13.18 -41.86 15.73
C LYS A 77 -11.86 -42.46 15.22
N VAL A 78 -10.93 -42.69 16.13
CA VAL A 78 -9.68 -43.40 15.79
C VAL A 78 -10.02 -44.82 15.35
N GLY A 79 -9.50 -45.23 14.20
CA GLY A 79 -9.78 -46.54 13.59
C GLY A 79 -11.07 -46.59 12.76
N GLU A 80 -11.80 -45.48 12.64
CA GLU A 80 -12.94 -45.38 11.73
C GLU A 80 -12.48 -45.37 10.27
N GLY A 81 -13.05 -46.26 9.46
CA GLY A 81 -12.80 -46.27 8.02
C GLY A 81 -13.56 -45.13 7.33
N VAL A 82 -12.89 -44.43 6.42
CA VAL A 82 -13.49 -43.37 5.60
C VAL A 82 -13.45 -43.73 4.11
N GLU A 83 -14.52 -43.44 3.38
CA GLU A 83 -14.57 -43.64 1.93
C GLU A 83 -13.98 -42.41 1.21
N VAL A 84 -13.06 -42.65 0.29
CA VAL A 84 -12.47 -41.60 -0.54
C VAL A 84 -13.35 -41.35 -1.76
N VAL A 85 -14.21 -40.34 -1.68
CA VAL A 85 -15.15 -39.99 -2.77
C VAL A 85 -14.44 -39.37 -3.98
N ALA A 86 -13.41 -38.54 -3.74
CA ALA A 86 -12.66 -37.89 -4.82
C ALA A 86 -11.27 -37.44 -4.36
N ILE A 87 -10.28 -37.59 -5.25
CA ILE A 87 -8.94 -37.01 -5.09
C ILE A 87 -8.77 -35.91 -6.12
N ARG A 88 -8.43 -34.69 -5.68
CA ARG A 88 -8.22 -33.52 -6.55
C ARG A 88 -6.79 -33.03 -6.45
N LEU A 89 -6.06 -33.12 -7.55
CA LEU A 89 -4.75 -32.49 -7.68
C LEU A 89 -4.93 -31.02 -8.07
N VAL A 90 -4.59 -30.10 -7.16
CA VAL A 90 -4.74 -28.66 -7.39
C VAL A 90 -3.39 -28.06 -7.72
N ARG A 91 -3.21 -27.63 -8.97
CA ARG A 91 -2.05 -26.82 -9.35
C ARG A 91 -2.17 -25.41 -8.75
N LYS A 92 -1.15 -24.98 -8.03
CA LYS A 92 -1.04 -23.63 -7.46
C LYS A 92 0.28 -22.99 -7.88
N GLU A 93 0.33 -21.67 -7.83
CA GLU A 93 1.52 -20.87 -8.05
C GLU A 93 1.88 -20.12 -6.78
N THR A 94 3.18 -19.88 -6.59
CA THR A 94 3.66 -19.00 -5.52
C THR A 94 3.19 -17.57 -5.81
N LYS A 95 2.75 -16.88 -4.76
CA LYS A 95 2.33 -15.48 -4.87
C LYS A 95 3.46 -14.58 -4.39
N PRO A 96 3.73 -13.46 -5.07
CA PRO A 96 4.68 -12.48 -4.57
C PRO A 96 4.18 -11.87 -3.24
N PRO A 97 5.07 -11.25 -2.45
CA PRO A 97 4.69 -10.50 -1.27
C PRO A 97 3.58 -9.48 -1.58
N LYS A 98 2.62 -9.35 -0.66
CA LYS A 98 1.56 -8.36 -0.80
C LYS A 98 2.17 -6.97 -0.71
N ARG A 99 1.74 -6.06 -1.59
CA ARG A 99 2.09 -4.64 -1.47
C ARG A 99 1.53 -4.06 -0.18
N PHE A 100 2.19 -3.02 0.31
CA PHE A 100 1.68 -2.26 1.45
C PHE A 100 0.39 -1.52 1.09
N SER A 101 -0.59 -1.60 1.99
CA SER A 101 -1.63 -0.60 2.19
C SER A 101 -1.15 0.50 3.16
N GLN A 102 -1.91 1.58 3.33
CA GLN A 102 -1.56 2.63 4.29
C GLN A 102 -1.43 2.06 5.71
N GLY A 103 -2.38 1.21 6.13
CA GLY A 103 -2.36 0.60 7.46
C GLY A 103 -1.16 -0.33 7.67
N THR A 104 -0.90 -1.23 6.72
CA THR A 104 0.26 -2.13 6.83
C THR A 104 1.60 -1.39 6.74
N LEU A 105 1.68 -0.25 6.04
CA LEU A 105 2.88 0.58 6.06
C LEU A 105 3.05 1.26 7.42
N ILE A 106 1.98 1.76 8.04
CA ILE A 106 2.03 2.31 9.41
C ILE A 106 2.54 1.25 10.39
N THR A 107 2.04 0.01 10.31
CA THR A 107 2.52 -1.10 11.14
C THR A 107 4.00 -1.40 10.92
N GLU A 108 4.49 -1.35 9.67
CA GLU A 108 5.91 -1.56 9.40
C GLU A 108 6.77 -0.38 9.90
N MET A 109 6.29 0.86 9.74
CA MET A 109 6.95 2.04 10.30
C MET A 109 7.04 1.96 11.83
N GLU A 110 5.98 1.51 12.49
CA GLU A 110 5.95 1.24 13.94
C GLU A 110 7.00 0.24 14.36
N LYS A 111 7.04 -0.91 13.69
CA LYS A 111 8.00 -1.98 13.95
C LYS A 111 9.44 -1.51 13.79
N LEU A 112 9.69 -0.63 12.82
CA LEU A 112 11.02 -0.09 12.53
C LEU A 112 11.36 1.17 13.34
N GLY A 113 10.47 1.65 14.21
CA GLY A 113 10.70 2.87 15.00
C GLY A 113 10.74 4.15 14.16
N LEU A 114 10.00 4.21 13.05
CA LEU A 114 9.97 5.33 12.12
C LEU A 114 8.75 6.23 12.36
N GLY A 115 9.01 7.46 12.79
CA GLY A 115 7.96 8.41 13.14
C GLY A 115 7.17 8.01 14.38
N THR A 116 6.36 8.94 14.85
CA THR A 116 5.49 8.79 16.02
C THR A 116 4.04 8.58 15.59
N LYS A 117 3.16 8.31 16.55
CA LYS A 117 1.71 8.13 16.32
C LYS A 117 1.09 9.30 15.55
N SER A 118 1.59 10.53 15.76
CA SER A 118 1.12 11.74 15.09
C SER A 118 1.73 11.95 13.70
N THR A 119 2.99 11.56 13.46
CA THR A 119 3.69 11.91 12.21
C THR A 119 3.51 10.91 11.07
N ARG A 120 3.25 9.62 11.35
CA ARG A 120 3.15 8.57 10.31
C ARG A 120 2.09 8.87 9.23
N HIS A 121 0.92 9.33 9.63
CA HIS A 121 -0.15 9.69 8.70
C HIS A 121 0.26 10.86 7.80
N GLU A 122 0.97 11.86 8.35
CA GLU A 122 1.46 13.00 7.60
C GLU A 122 2.59 12.62 6.63
N ILE A 123 3.49 11.73 7.05
CA ILE A 123 4.56 11.18 6.19
C ILE A 123 3.92 10.50 4.98
N ILE A 124 2.97 9.60 5.19
CA ILE A 124 2.27 8.91 4.09
C ILE A 124 1.55 9.92 3.18
N LYS A 125 0.89 10.92 3.75
CA LYS A 125 0.25 12.01 2.98
C LYS A 125 1.25 12.77 2.12
N LYS A 126 2.45 13.07 2.64
CA LYS A 126 3.55 13.72 1.91
C LYS A 126 4.06 12.85 0.76
N LEU A 127 4.14 11.52 0.94
CA LEU A 127 4.52 10.60 -0.15
C LEU A 127 3.52 10.67 -1.32
N TYR A 128 2.22 10.74 -1.03
CA TYR A 128 1.20 10.93 -2.07
C TYR A 128 1.24 12.33 -2.70
N SER A 129 1.35 13.39 -1.89
CA SER A 129 1.33 14.77 -2.39
C SER A 129 2.53 15.07 -3.29
N ARG A 130 3.69 14.48 -2.98
CA ARG A 130 4.91 14.53 -3.81
C ARG A 130 4.88 13.54 -4.98
N LYS A 131 3.83 12.72 -5.10
CA LYS A 131 3.67 11.68 -6.11
C LYS A 131 4.79 10.64 -6.11
N TYR A 132 5.39 10.36 -4.95
CA TYR A 132 6.34 9.26 -4.78
C TYR A 132 5.65 7.91 -4.72
N VAL A 133 4.43 7.87 -4.17
CA VAL A 133 3.56 6.69 -4.21
C VAL A 133 2.20 7.05 -4.79
N ILE A 134 1.56 6.07 -5.41
CA ILE A 134 0.26 6.22 -6.08
C ILE A 134 -0.61 4.98 -5.88
N GLY A 135 -1.92 5.18 -6.01
CA GLY A 135 -2.92 4.11 -5.84
C GLY A 135 -3.07 3.64 -4.39
N PRO A 136 -4.04 2.77 -4.11
CA PRO A 136 -4.34 2.29 -2.75
C PRO A 136 -3.27 1.34 -2.19
N SER A 137 -2.45 0.74 -3.05
CA SER A 137 -1.39 -0.23 -2.70
C SER A 137 0.01 0.39 -2.67
N LEU A 138 0.10 1.72 -2.48
CA LEU A 138 1.33 2.49 -2.34
C LEU A 138 2.39 2.11 -3.37
N VAL A 139 2.01 2.12 -4.64
CA VAL A 139 2.93 1.74 -5.72
C VAL A 139 3.98 2.85 -5.86
N PRO A 140 5.28 2.55 -5.71
CA PRO A 140 6.33 3.54 -5.92
C PRO A 140 6.33 4.02 -7.37
N THR A 141 6.75 5.26 -7.57
CA THR A 141 6.84 5.89 -8.89
C THR A 141 8.28 5.97 -9.38
N GLU A 142 8.48 6.25 -10.67
CA GLU A 142 9.81 6.48 -11.24
C GLU A 142 10.60 7.56 -10.47
N SER A 143 9.94 8.66 -10.10
CA SER A 143 10.61 9.70 -9.29
C SER A 143 10.99 9.21 -7.90
N ALA A 144 10.19 8.33 -7.29
CA ALA A 144 10.55 7.73 -6.00
C ALA A 144 11.77 6.81 -6.14
N PHE A 145 11.82 5.98 -7.18
CA PHE A 145 12.99 5.14 -7.45
C PHE A 145 14.22 6.00 -7.69
N ALA A 146 14.13 7.05 -8.51
CA ALA A 146 15.25 7.94 -8.75
C ALA A 146 15.72 8.68 -7.48
N VAL A 147 14.81 9.10 -6.61
CA VAL A 147 15.18 9.69 -5.31
C VAL A 147 15.89 8.67 -4.43
N ILE A 148 15.34 7.45 -4.29
CA ILE A 148 15.96 6.40 -3.48
C ILE A 148 17.31 5.99 -4.06
N ASP A 149 17.44 5.83 -5.37
CA ASP A 149 18.70 5.48 -6.03
C ASP A 149 19.78 6.54 -5.84
N ALA A 150 19.40 7.83 -5.75
CA ALA A 150 20.33 8.91 -5.45
C ALA A 150 20.84 8.90 -4.01
N ILE A 151 20.09 8.30 -3.06
CA ILE A 151 20.44 8.33 -1.64
C ILE A 151 20.77 6.97 -1.02
N LYS A 152 20.55 5.86 -1.75
CA LYS A 152 20.62 4.48 -1.21
C LYS A 152 21.98 4.06 -0.66
N SER A 153 23.04 4.74 -1.11
CA SER A 153 24.41 4.51 -0.67
C SER A 153 24.72 5.17 0.66
N TYR A 154 23.84 6.04 1.16
CA TYR A 154 24.01 6.76 2.43
C TYR A 154 23.05 6.21 3.50
N ASP A 155 23.48 6.29 4.75
CA ASP A 155 22.72 5.77 5.90
C ASP A 155 21.35 6.46 6.09
N ILE A 156 21.19 7.69 5.58
CA ILE A 156 19.90 8.42 5.61
C ILE A 156 18.78 7.67 4.86
N SER A 157 19.14 6.75 3.96
CA SER A 157 18.18 5.90 3.24
C SER A 157 17.74 4.67 4.03
N LYS A 158 18.43 4.35 5.14
CA LYS A 158 18.19 3.18 5.97
C LYS A 158 17.27 3.52 7.15
N PRO A 159 16.38 2.60 7.55
CA PRO A 159 15.53 2.79 8.72
C PRO A 159 16.32 3.10 10.01
N ASP A 160 17.46 2.44 10.20
CA ASP A 160 18.22 2.44 11.45
C ASP A 160 18.66 3.85 11.88
N MET A 161 19.17 4.64 10.93
CA MET A 161 19.57 6.03 11.20
C MET A 161 18.39 6.89 11.64
N THR A 162 17.25 6.76 10.94
CA THR A 162 16.05 7.54 11.28
C THR A 162 15.49 7.12 12.65
N ALA A 163 15.43 5.81 12.89
CA ALA A 163 14.98 5.27 14.18
C ALA A 163 15.90 5.67 15.34
N HIS A 164 17.20 5.82 15.08
CA HIS A 164 18.14 6.37 16.06
C HIS A 164 17.78 7.82 16.42
N LEU A 165 17.57 8.69 15.42
CA LEU A 165 17.18 10.08 15.66
C LEU A 165 15.85 10.18 16.44
N GLU A 166 14.86 9.33 16.14
CA GLU A 166 13.60 9.27 16.89
C GLU A 166 13.85 8.89 18.37
N ARG A 167 14.69 7.89 18.64
CA ARG A 167 15.05 7.51 20.02
C ARG A 167 15.79 8.62 20.77
N GLU A 168 16.68 9.35 20.10
CA GLU A 168 17.39 10.47 20.72
C GLU A 168 16.42 11.62 21.05
N MET A 169 15.41 11.87 20.21
CA MET A 169 14.35 12.84 20.50
C MET A 169 13.47 12.40 21.69
N ASP A 170 13.17 11.10 21.81
CA ASP A 170 12.42 10.57 22.96
C ASP A 170 13.20 10.78 24.28
N LYS A 171 14.53 10.60 24.27
CA LYS A 171 15.38 10.87 25.45
C LYS A 171 15.35 12.33 25.89
N ILE A 172 15.16 13.28 24.97
CA ILE A 172 14.94 14.69 25.32
C ILE A 172 13.61 14.83 26.06
N ALA A 173 12.55 14.22 25.53
CA ALA A 173 11.21 14.29 26.12
C ALA A 173 11.14 13.64 27.51
N GLU A 174 11.94 12.59 27.74
CA GLU A 174 12.08 11.91 29.04
C GLU A 174 13.01 12.65 30.02
N GLY A 175 13.70 13.71 29.59
CA GLY A 175 14.66 14.46 30.40
C GLY A 175 15.99 13.73 30.63
N VAL A 176 16.29 12.72 29.82
CA VAL A 176 17.51 11.90 29.91
C VAL A 176 18.69 12.55 29.17
N LYS A 177 18.43 13.25 28.06
CA LYS A 177 19.44 13.93 27.25
C LYS A 177 19.13 15.41 27.05
N ASP A 178 20.18 16.21 26.93
CA ASP A 178 20.07 17.61 26.58
C ASP A 178 19.77 17.79 25.08
N ARG A 179 18.98 18.82 24.75
CA ARG A 179 18.58 19.11 23.37
C ARG A 179 19.78 19.47 22.49
N ASP A 180 20.70 20.28 22.99
CA ASP A 180 21.79 20.82 22.19
C ASP A 180 22.81 19.71 21.86
N GLU A 181 23.03 18.76 22.78
CA GLU A 181 23.80 17.53 22.53
C GLU A 181 23.21 16.72 21.36
N VAL A 182 21.91 16.41 21.42
CA VAL A 182 21.24 15.60 20.39
C VAL A 182 21.23 16.31 19.03
N VAL A 183 21.02 17.63 19.02
CA VAL A 183 21.05 18.42 17.79
C VAL A 183 22.45 18.39 17.16
N GLU A 184 23.52 18.53 17.95
CA GLU A 184 24.88 18.53 17.43
C GLU A 184 25.27 17.14 16.88
N GLU A 185 24.91 16.06 17.57
CA GLU A 185 25.09 14.68 17.08
C GLU A 185 24.37 14.48 15.73
N SER A 186 23.11 14.89 15.65
CA SER A 186 22.29 14.79 14.44
C SER A 186 22.89 15.57 13.26
N ARG A 187 23.40 16.78 13.52
CA ARG A 187 24.06 17.63 12.51
C ARG A 187 25.32 16.98 11.99
N LYS A 188 26.16 16.42 12.88
CA LYS A 188 27.39 15.73 12.50
C LYS A 188 27.09 14.53 11.59
N MET A 189 26.10 13.72 11.95
CA MET A 189 25.67 12.56 11.16
C MET A 189 25.18 12.95 9.75
N LEU A 190 24.45 14.07 9.64
CA LEU A 190 23.93 14.56 8.35
C LEU A 190 24.96 15.32 7.51
N ALA A 191 25.97 15.93 8.14
CA ALA A 191 26.97 16.75 7.45
C ALA A 191 27.75 15.95 6.41
N ASP A 192 28.18 14.73 6.75
CA ASP A 192 28.94 13.87 5.86
C ASP A 192 28.09 13.43 4.65
N VAL A 193 26.84 13.05 4.89
CA VAL A 193 25.87 12.69 3.84
C VAL A 193 25.64 13.87 2.90
N LEU A 194 25.42 15.07 3.44
CA LEU A 194 25.20 16.27 2.63
C LEU A 194 26.41 16.66 1.81
N LYS A 195 27.62 16.47 2.34
CA LYS A 195 28.87 16.74 1.62
C LYS A 195 28.99 15.83 0.40
N SER A 196 28.74 14.53 0.57
CA SER A 196 28.79 13.57 -0.53
C SER A 196 27.71 13.84 -1.59
N LEU A 197 26.47 14.12 -1.17
CA LEU A 197 25.38 14.42 -2.10
C LEU A 197 25.65 15.66 -2.96
N ARG A 198 26.33 16.68 -2.41
CA ARG A 198 26.72 17.88 -3.17
C ARG A 198 27.74 17.59 -4.26
N MET A 199 28.60 16.59 -4.09
CA MET A 199 29.58 16.21 -5.12
C MET A 199 28.92 15.58 -6.35
N GLU A 200 27.73 14.99 -6.19
CA GLU A 200 26.98 14.32 -7.26
C GLU A 200 25.75 15.09 -7.74
N GLU A 201 25.60 16.35 -7.31
CA GLU A 201 24.36 17.14 -7.48
C GLU A 201 23.88 17.18 -8.95
N ASP A 202 24.78 17.39 -9.90
CA ASP A 202 24.44 17.47 -11.32
C ASP A 202 23.91 16.14 -11.88
N ASN A 203 24.48 15.02 -11.45
CA ASN A 203 24.06 13.69 -11.86
C ASN A 203 22.70 13.35 -11.26
N ILE A 204 22.52 13.63 -9.98
CA ILE A 204 21.25 13.48 -9.26
C ILE A 204 20.16 14.32 -9.94
N ARG A 205 20.45 15.59 -10.26
CA ARG A 205 19.51 16.50 -10.93
C ARG A 205 19.09 15.99 -12.30
N LYS A 206 20.02 15.47 -13.11
CA LYS A 206 19.72 14.89 -14.43
C LYS A 206 18.82 13.65 -14.30
N SER A 207 19.18 12.72 -13.40
CA SER A 207 18.42 11.50 -13.14
C SER A 207 16.98 11.81 -12.70
N LEU A 208 16.82 12.69 -11.71
CA LEU A 208 15.50 13.09 -11.20
C LEU A 208 14.64 13.76 -12.27
N ARG A 209 15.21 14.63 -13.11
CA ARG A 209 14.47 15.28 -14.20
C ARG A 209 13.95 14.26 -15.21
N GLU A 210 14.77 13.28 -15.60
CA GLU A 210 14.34 12.23 -16.53
C GLU A 210 13.28 11.33 -15.90
N ALA A 211 13.42 10.96 -14.62
CA ALA A 211 12.44 10.18 -13.90
C ALA A 211 11.07 10.89 -13.81
N VAL A 212 11.06 12.19 -13.51
CA VAL A 212 9.82 13.01 -13.49
C VAL A 212 9.18 13.09 -14.87
N LYS A 213 9.98 13.26 -15.93
CA LYS A 213 9.50 13.29 -17.32
C LYS A 213 8.89 11.94 -17.72
N THR A 214 9.58 10.84 -17.45
CA THR A 214 9.09 9.47 -17.68
C THR A 214 7.83 9.20 -16.88
N GLN A 215 7.77 9.65 -15.62
CA GLN A 215 6.58 9.57 -14.77
C GLN A 215 5.39 10.36 -15.31
N ALA A 216 5.60 11.49 -15.99
CA ALA A 216 4.52 12.23 -16.63
C ALA A 216 4.01 11.57 -17.93
N SER A 217 4.87 10.84 -18.65
CA SER A 217 4.56 10.20 -19.94
C SER A 217 3.73 8.93 -19.77
N ILE A 218 2.59 8.82 -20.44
CA ILE A 218 1.77 7.60 -20.53
C ILE A 218 2.28 6.68 -21.66
N GLY A 219 3.07 7.22 -22.58
CA GLY A 219 3.61 6.52 -23.74
C GLY A 219 3.86 7.47 -24.90
N LYS A 220 4.27 6.94 -26.04
CA LYS A 220 4.59 7.74 -27.23
C LYS A 220 3.34 8.01 -28.08
N CYS A 221 3.31 9.18 -28.69
CA CYS A 221 2.25 9.60 -29.60
C CYS A 221 2.40 8.87 -30.95
N PRO A 222 1.38 8.15 -31.44
CA PRO A 222 1.48 7.41 -32.71
C PRO A 222 1.68 8.33 -33.93
N LYS A 223 1.30 9.61 -33.83
CA LYS A 223 1.42 10.57 -34.94
C LYS A 223 2.80 11.22 -35.06
N CYS A 224 3.49 11.50 -33.95
CA CYS A 224 4.71 12.31 -33.97
C CYS A 224 5.83 11.82 -33.04
N GLY A 225 5.67 10.67 -32.39
CA GLY A 225 6.68 10.05 -31.53
C GLY A 225 6.98 10.76 -30.19
N LYS A 226 6.42 11.95 -29.95
CA LYS A 226 6.57 12.70 -28.69
C LYS A 226 5.74 12.10 -27.56
N ASP A 227 6.05 12.45 -26.31
CA ASP A 227 5.35 11.93 -25.14
C ASP A 227 3.88 12.38 -25.08
N LEU A 228 3.01 11.45 -24.70
CA LEU A 228 1.63 11.68 -24.33
C LEU A 228 1.52 11.83 -22.81
N VAL A 229 0.91 12.91 -22.32
CA VAL A 229 0.82 13.21 -20.88
C VAL A 229 -0.63 13.47 -20.47
N ILE A 230 -0.95 13.21 -19.19
CA ILE A 230 -2.27 13.57 -18.65
C ILE A 230 -2.36 15.09 -18.49
N ARG A 231 -3.38 15.70 -19.07
CA ARG A 231 -3.73 17.11 -18.94
C ARG A 231 -5.14 17.24 -18.36
N TYR A 232 -5.45 18.44 -17.88
CA TYR A 232 -6.76 18.79 -17.35
C TYR A 232 -7.34 19.95 -18.14
N SER A 233 -8.62 19.85 -18.51
CA SER A 233 -9.35 20.95 -19.14
C SER A 233 -9.68 22.05 -18.11
N SER A 234 -10.18 23.20 -18.58
CA SER A 234 -10.78 24.24 -17.72
C SER A 234 -11.82 23.66 -16.75
N ASN A 235 -12.66 22.74 -17.23
CA ASN A 235 -13.65 22.03 -16.40
C ASN A 235 -13.07 20.92 -15.51
N LYS A 236 -11.75 20.90 -15.27
CA LYS A 236 -11.02 19.88 -14.50
C LYS A 236 -11.18 18.43 -15.00
N LYS A 237 -11.68 18.22 -16.22
CA LYS A 237 -11.75 16.88 -16.82
C LYS A 237 -10.37 16.47 -17.30
N ARG A 238 -9.96 15.25 -16.95
CA ARG A 238 -8.65 14.72 -17.36
C ARG A 238 -8.71 14.09 -18.75
N PHE A 239 -7.66 14.27 -19.53
CA PHE A 239 -7.48 13.72 -20.88
C PHE A 239 -5.99 13.50 -21.18
N VAL A 240 -5.67 12.70 -22.20
CA VAL A 240 -4.29 12.56 -22.69
C VAL A 240 -4.05 13.59 -23.79
N GLY A 241 -2.94 14.31 -23.73
CA GLY A 241 -2.52 15.23 -24.78
C GLY A 241 -1.05 15.05 -25.17
N CYS A 242 -0.76 15.23 -26.46
CA CYS A 242 0.60 15.22 -26.96
C CYS A 242 1.40 16.43 -26.47
N THR A 243 2.63 16.21 -26.00
CA THR A 243 3.59 17.27 -25.65
C THR A 243 4.03 18.09 -26.86
N GLY A 244 3.80 17.60 -28.09
CA GLY A 244 4.07 18.31 -29.33
C GLY A 244 3.08 19.43 -29.70
N TYR A 245 2.05 19.69 -28.90
CA TYR A 245 1.11 20.80 -29.12
C TYR A 245 1.86 22.16 -29.15
N PRO A 246 1.52 23.11 -30.05
CA PRO A 246 0.37 23.11 -30.97
C PRO A 246 0.59 22.34 -32.28
N ARG A 247 1.82 21.93 -32.60
CA ARG A 247 2.19 21.23 -33.85
C ARG A 247 1.54 19.84 -33.96
N CYS A 248 1.35 19.15 -32.84
CA CYS A 248 0.61 17.89 -32.78
C CYS A 248 -0.60 18.03 -31.86
N LYS A 249 -1.81 17.95 -32.43
CA LYS A 249 -3.10 18.12 -31.73
C LYS A 249 -3.73 16.78 -31.27
N VAL A 250 -2.96 15.69 -31.25
CA VAL A 250 -3.46 14.39 -30.78
C VAL A 250 -3.86 14.49 -29.32
N THR A 251 -5.11 14.16 -29.04
CA THR A 251 -5.68 14.08 -27.69
C THR A 251 -6.60 12.87 -27.60
N TYR A 252 -6.71 12.29 -26.42
CA TYR A 252 -7.62 11.18 -26.15
C TYR A 252 -8.37 11.39 -24.84
N PRO A 253 -9.68 11.07 -24.77
CA PRO A 253 -10.41 11.11 -23.52
C PRO A 253 -9.89 10.07 -22.53
N LEU A 254 -10.02 10.34 -21.23
CA LEU A 254 -9.75 9.36 -20.18
C LEU A 254 -10.98 9.16 -19.29
N PRO A 255 -11.15 7.98 -18.67
CA PRO A 255 -12.13 7.81 -17.60
C PRO A 255 -11.92 8.87 -16.53
N GLN A 256 -12.97 9.52 -16.01
CA GLN A 256 -12.81 10.63 -15.04
C GLN A 256 -12.62 10.17 -13.59
N LYS A 257 -12.97 8.91 -13.30
CA LYS A 257 -12.82 8.27 -11.98
C LYS A 257 -11.82 7.13 -12.06
N GLY A 258 -11.25 6.76 -10.90
CA GLY A 258 -10.28 5.68 -10.79
C GLY A 258 -8.84 6.13 -11.03
N TYR A 259 -7.90 5.31 -10.59
CA TYR A 259 -6.48 5.53 -10.78
C TYR A 259 -6.04 4.95 -12.14
N ILE A 260 -5.11 5.63 -12.82
CA ILE A 260 -4.61 5.23 -14.14
C ILE A 260 -3.22 4.63 -13.95
N GLU A 261 -3.12 3.33 -14.17
CA GLU A 261 -1.89 2.57 -14.16
C GLU A 261 -1.30 2.51 -15.57
N LYS A 262 0.00 2.79 -15.69
CA LYS A 262 0.73 2.59 -16.94
C LYS A 262 1.03 1.11 -17.10
N THR A 263 0.73 0.55 -18.26
CA THR A 263 1.04 -0.86 -18.54
C THR A 263 2.34 -1.04 -19.30
N GLY A 264 2.85 0.02 -19.94
CA GLY A 264 3.97 -0.04 -20.89
C GLY A 264 3.61 -0.70 -22.23
N LYS A 265 2.40 -1.26 -22.37
CA LYS A 265 1.94 -1.92 -23.60
C LYS A 265 1.45 -0.89 -24.61
N VAL A 266 1.61 -1.22 -25.87
CA VAL A 266 1.12 -0.44 -27.01
C VAL A 266 0.05 -1.26 -27.73
N CYS A 267 -1.09 -0.64 -28.01
CA CYS A 267 -2.17 -1.24 -28.78
C CYS A 267 -1.80 -1.34 -30.26
N LYS A 268 -2.48 -2.21 -31.02
CA LYS A 268 -2.32 -2.35 -32.48
C LYS A 268 -2.50 -1.03 -33.23
N CYS A 269 -3.32 -0.11 -32.73
CA CYS A 269 -3.49 1.22 -33.32
C CYS A 269 -2.34 2.19 -32.99
N GLY A 270 -1.26 1.72 -32.36
CA GLY A 270 -0.09 2.52 -31.96
C GLY A 270 -0.30 3.39 -30.71
N ALA A 271 -1.50 3.40 -30.12
CA ALA A 271 -1.78 4.15 -28.91
C ALA A 271 -1.42 3.34 -27.64
N PRO A 272 -0.93 3.97 -26.58
CA PRO A 272 -0.66 3.30 -25.30
C PRO A 272 -1.90 2.64 -24.69
N ILE A 273 -1.68 1.52 -24.00
CA ILE A 273 -2.69 0.87 -23.17
C ILE A 273 -2.47 1.28 -21.71
N VAL A 274 -3.55 1.68 -21.04
CA VAL A 274 -3.56 2.00 -19.62
C VAL A 274 -4.50 1.07 -18.89
N LYS A 275 -4.26 0.87 -17.59
CA LYS A 275 -5.14 0.07 -16.74
C LYS A 275 -5.90 0.98 -15.79
N VAL A 276 -7.23 0.87 -15.78
CA VAL A 276 -8.11 1.66 -14.92
C VAL A 276 -9.05 0.71 -14.20
N ASN A 277 -9.04 0.75 -12.87
CA ASN A 277 -9.85 -0.14 -12.02
C ASN A 277 -9.70 -1.63 -12.37
N GLY A 278 -8.47 -2.07 -12.67
CA GLY A 278 -8.19 -3.47 -13.00
C GLY A 278 -8.35 -3.84 -14.48
N LYS A 279 -8.97 -3.00 -15.31
CA LYS A 279 -9.20 -3.27 -16.74
C LYS A 279 -8.20 -2.53 -17.62
N GLU A 280 -7.55 -3.24 -18.53
CA GLU A 280 -6.71 -2.65 -19.56
C GLU A 280 -7.58 -2.05 -20.67
N ILE A 281 -7.32 -0.79 -21.03
CA ILE A 281 -8.03 -0.04 -22.06
C ILE A 281 -7.02 0.64 -22.99
N CYS A 282 -7.28 0.57 -24.30
CA CYS A 282 -6.60 1.43 -25.25
C CYS A 282 -7.06 2.87 -25.01
N ILE A 283 -6.12 3.82 -24.95
CA ILE A 283 -6.51 5.23 -24.76
C ILE A 283 -7.24 5.81 -25.97
N ASN A 284 -7.03 5.24 -27.17
CA ASN A 284 -7.71 5.69 -28.37
C ASN A 284 -9.15 5.13 -28.43
N PRO A 285 -10.20 5.97 -28.29
CA PRO A 285 -11.59 5.51 -28.31
C PRO A 285 -12.03 4.96 -29.66
N ASP A 286 -11.37 5.36 -30.75
CA ASP A 286 -11.68 4.91 -32.10
C ASP A 286 -11.07 3.54 -32.43
N CYS A 287 -10.35 2.93 -31.47
CA CYS A 287 -9.75 1.62 -31.63
C CYS A 287 -10.80 0.51 -31.50
N LYS A 288 -10.96 -0.31 -32.54
CA LYS A 288 -11.95 -1.40 -32.60
C LYS A 288 -11.55 -2.69 -31.85
N GLY A 289 -10.43 -2.70 -31.12
CA GLY A 289 -9.90 -3.88 -30.41
C GLY A 289 -8.47 -4.23 -30.78
#